data_AF-A0A550C410-F1
#
_entry.id   AF-A0A550C410-F1
#
_cell.length_a   1.000
_cell.length_b   1.000
_cell.length_c   1.000
_cell.angle_alpha   90.00
_cell.angle_beta   90.00
_cell.angle_gamma   90.00
#
_symmetry.space_group_name_H-M   'P 1'
#
loop_
_entity.id
_entity.type
_entity.pdbx_description
1 polymer ?
#
loop_
_entity_poly.entity_id
_entity_poly.type
_entity_poly.pdbx_seq_one_letter_code
_entity_poly.pdbx_strand_id
1 'polypeptide(L)'
;MPIPLIPEHRDRTRCRWMLCHNEGTKECIGCIGATPRAKYCSRKCQTQDWSFHKKYCGKKVYTFKIKLLGSKDPVIKRTVDVPAWFTFQELHFVIQYAFGPWQQYHQHQFSFHSAPPGRGGATHMAPDTELLRVIADEDEHNEAYRVRRLAVLKEKEVRLFDVYGSEGRHRAQVDVYGDVLPMIYTYDFKIRTTGSTLSPS
;
A
#
# COMPACT_ATOMS: atom_id res chain seq x y z
N MET A 1 14.63 -23.31 -5.28
CA MET A 1 15.26 -21.96 -5.22
C MET A 1 15.08 -21.42 -3.81
N PRO A 2 16.12 -20.86 -3.16
CA PRO A 2 15.97 -20.27 -1.84
C PRO A 2 15.00 -19.09 -1.89
N ILE A 3 14.08 -19.04 -0.93
CA ILE A 3 13.12 -17.96 -0.74
C ILE A 3 13.92 -16.67 -0.51
N PRO A 4 13.74 -15.61 -1.34
CA PRO A 4 14.37 -14.33 -1.07
C PRO A 4 13.90 -13.85 0.30
N LEU A 5 14.84 -13.60 1.22
CA LEU A 5 14.53 -12.96 2.49
C LEU A 5 13.88 -11.61 2.17
N ILE A 6 12.59 -11.48 2.45
CA ILE A 6 11.88 -10.21 2.36
C ILE A 6 12.64 -9.27 3.29
N PRO A 7 13.23 -8.17 2.81
CA PRO A 7 14.03 -7.30 3.65
C PRO A 7 13.16 -6.83 4.81
N GLU A 8 13.58 -7.16 6.04
CA GLU A 8 12.98 -6.58 7.24
C GLU A 8 12.98 -5.05 7.07
N HIS A 9 11.87 -4.42 7.46
CA HIS A 9 11.63 -2.98 7.31
C HIS A 9 12.91 -2.21 7.60
N ARG A 10 13.51 -1.64 6.55
CA ARG A 10 14.87 -1.11 6.57
C ARG A 10 14.99 -0.14 7.74
N ASP A 11 15.80 -0.52 8.73
CA ASP A 11 15.91 0.22 9.97
C ASP A 11 16.27 1.68 9.66
N ARG A 12 15.36 2.59 10.05
CA ARG A 12 15.42 4.02 9.74
C ARG A 12 16.56 4.73 10.47
N THR A 13 17.24 4.01 11.37
CA THR A 13 18.45 4.46 12.04
C THR A 13 19.71 4.15 11.24
N ARG A 14 19.66 3.33 10.18
CA ARG A 14 20.84 2.91 9.41
C ARG A 14 21.16 3.85 8.23
N CYS A 15 22.40 3.76 7.77
CA CYS A 15 22.87 4.47 6.59
C CYS A 15 22.02 4.10 5.36
N ARG A 16 21.60 5.11 4.60
CA ARG A 16 20.72 4.94 3.43
C ARG A 16 21.40 4.24 2.26
N TRP A 17 22.72 4.37 2.11
CA TRP A 17 23.45 3.66 1.05
C TRP A 17 23.33 2.15 1.23
N MET A 18 22.81 1.44 0.24
CA MET A 18 22.44 0.02 0.34
C MET A 18 23.59 -0.94 0.64
N LEU A 19 24.83 -0.54 0.36
CA LEU A 19 26.01 -1.36 0.63
C LEU A 19 26.67 -1.01 1.98
N CYS A 20 26.06 -0.13 2.78
CA CYS A 20 26.56 0.26 4.10
C CYS A 20 25.64 -0.22 5.21
N HIS A 21 26.25 -0.75 6.26
CA HIS A 21 25.57 -1.35 7.40
C HIS A 21 25.65 -0.50 8.68
N ASN A 22 26.40 0.61 8.64
CA ASN A 22 26.59 1.52 9.77
C ASN A 22 25.32 2.31 10.08
N GLU A 23 25.24 2.85 11.29
CA GLU A 23 24.19 3.80 11.69
C GLU A 23 24.27 5.11 10.89
N GLY A 24 23.11 5.62 10.51
CA GLY A 24 22.94 6.90 9.85
C GLY A 24 22.85 8.02 10.88
N THR A 25 23.96 8.72 11.09
CA THR A 25 24.03 9.82 12.06
C THR A 25 23.81 11.21 11.44
N LYS A 26 23.89 11.33 10.11
CA LYS A 26 23.79 12.61 9.39
C LYS A 26 22.59 12.63 8.47
N GLU A 27 21.67 13.57 8.67
CA GLU A 27 20.52 13.76 7.79
C GLU A 27 20.90 14.46 6.48
N CYS A 28 20.24 14.08 5.39
CA CYS A 28 20.38 14.78 4.11
C CYS A 28 19.72 16.16 4.19
N ILE A 29 20.53 17.21 3.99
CA ILE A 29 20.08 18.60 4.02
C ILE A 29 19.01 18.88 2.95
N GLY A 30 19.12 18.25 1.77
CA GLY A 30 18.14 18.40 0.69
C GLY A 30 16.79 17.71 0.95
N CYS A 31 16.69 16.86 1.98
CA CYS A 31 15.44 16.17 2.34
C CYS A 31 14.46 17.05 3.13
N ILE A 32 14.40 18.35 2.82
CA ILE A 32 13.48 19.28 3.47
C ILE A 32 12.04 18.83 3.15
N GLY A 33 11.23 18.61 4.18
CA GLY A 33 9.84 18.15 4.04
C GLY A 33 9.65 16.65 3.77
N ALA A 34 10.73 15.86 3.67
CA ALA A 34 10.64 14.40 3.59
C ALA A 34 10.48 13.78 4.99
N THR A 35 9.60 12.78 5.09
CA THR A 35 9.34 12.05 6.34
C THR A 35 9.34 10.54 6.04
N PRO A 36 10.37 9.76 6.45
CA PRO A 36 11.58 10.18 7.15
C PRO A 36 12.62 10.85 6.22
N ARG A 37 13.48 11.68 6.79
CA ARG A 37 14.68 12.18 6.10
C ARG A 37 15.69 11.05 5.91
N ALA A 38 16.37 11.04 4.76
CA ALA A 38 17.45 10.10 4.51
C ALA A 38 18.63 10.38 5.46
N LYS A 39 19.15 9.32 6.11
CA LYS A 39 20.30 9.39 7.00
C LYS A 39 21.51 8.67 6.40
N TYR A 40 22.71 9.21 6.59
CA TYR A 40 23.98 8.65 6.13
C TYR A 40 24.99 8.62 7.28
N CYS A 41 25.87 7.63 7.29
CA CYS A 41 26.97 7.60 8.26
C CYS A 41 28.08 8.62 7.91
N SER A 42 28.21 8.98 6.63
CA SER A 42 29.24 9.88 6.13
C SER A 42 28.84 10.58 4.83
N ARG A 43 29.53 11.68 4.50
CA ARG A 43 29.36 12.38 3.21
C ARG A 43 29.75 11.49 2.02
N LYS A 44 30.74 10.60 2.20
CA LYS A 44 31.14 9.61 1.19
C LYS A 44 29.98 8.70 0.80
N CYS A 45 29.25 8.15 1.78
CA CYS A 45 28.09 7.30 1.51
C CYS A 45 26.94 8.08 0.86
N GLN A 46 26.74 9.35 1.25
CA GLN A 46 25.77 10.21 0.60
C GLN A 46 26.12 10.42 -0.89
N THR A 47 27.38 10.70 -1.22
CA THR A 47 27.83 10.87 -2.61
C THR A 47 27.68 9.57 -3.42
N GLN A 48 27.98 8.42 -2.83
CA GLN A 48 27.82 7.11 -3.49
C GLN A 48 26.34 6.78 -3.79
N ASP A 49 25.44 7.13 -2.89
CA ASP A 49 24.00 6.95 -3.06
C ASP A 49 23.35 8.06 -3.92
N TRP A 50 24.05 9.18 -4.16
CA TRP A 50 23.48 10.40 -4.73
C TRP A 50 22.84 10.21 -6.10
N SER A 51 23.43 9.37 -6.95
CA SER A 51 22.90 9.05 -8.29
C SER A 51 21.46 8.54 -8.24
N PHE A 52 21.13 7.75 -7.21
CA PHE A 52 19.79 7.25 -6.95
C PHE A 52 18.99 8.24 -6.09
N HIS A 53 19.58 8.72 -4.99
CA HIS A 53 18.91 9.56 -3.99
C HIS A 53 18.35 10.86 -4.57
N LYS A 54 19.09 11.52 -5.47
CA LYS A 54 18.68 12.82 -6.03
C LYS A 54 17.30 12.79 -6.70
N LYS A 55 16.87 11.65 -7.24
CA LYS A 55 15.55 11.49 -7.87
C LYS A 55 14.39 11.62 -6.87
N TYR A 56 14.65 11.34 -5.60
CA TYR A 56 13.63 11.30 -4.54
C TYR A 56 13.98 12.11 -3.29
N CYS A 57 15.10 12.84 -3.30
CA CYS A 57 15.49 13.75 -2.24
C CYS A 57 14.37 14.80 -2.00
N GLY A 58 13.97 14.98 -0.74
CA GLY A 58 12.92 15.94 -0.36
C GLY A 58 11.49 15.49 -0.67
N LYS A 59 11.29 14.32 -1.27
CA LYS A 59 9.95 13.85 -1.60
C LYS A 59 9.32 13.05 -0.46
N LYS A 60 7.99 13.14 -0.34
CA LYS A 60 7.20 12.45 0.69
C LYS A 60 7.04 10.95 0.37
N VAL A 61 7.01 10.13 1.41
CA VAL A 61 6.70 8.70 1.35
C VAL A 61 5.65 8.38 2.39
N TYR A 62 4.83 7.37 2.12
CA TYR A 62 3.84 6.84 3.05
C TYR A 62 4.24 5.44 3.50
N THR A 63 4.09 5.17 4.79
CA THR A 63 4.40 3.85 5.37
C THR A 63 3.11 3.09 5.57
N PHE A 64 2.91 2.04 4.78
CA PHE A 64 1.74 1.18 4.90
C PHE A 64 2.08 -0.04 5.76
N LYS A 65 1.28 -0.26 6.81
CA LYS A 65 1.25 -1.52 7.56
C LYS A 65 0.08 -2.34 7.04
N ILE A 66 0.38 -3.34 6.22
CA ILE A 66 -0.61 -4.14 5.50
C ILE A 66 -0.76 -5.47 6.23
N LYS A 67 -1.98 -5.80 6.65
CA LYS A 67 -2.31 -7.04 7.35
C LYS A 67 -3.24 -7.88 6.46
N LEU A 68 -2.92 -9.16 6.28
CA LEU A 68 -3.84 -10.09 5.65
C LEU A 68 -5.00 -10.38 6.62
N LEU A 69 -6.22 -10.00 6.23
CA LEU A 69 -7.41 -10.28 7.03
C LEU A 69 -7.67 -11.80 7.07
N GLY A 70 -8.17 -12.30 8.20
CA GLY A 70 -8.40 -13.74 8.41
C GLY A 70 -7.18 -14.57 8.83
N SER A 71 -5.96 -14.06 8.64
CA SER A 71 -4.74 -14.71 9.14
C SER A 71 -4.60 -14.51 10.65
N LYS A 72 -4.66 -15.61 11.41
CA LYS A 72 -4.60 -15.62 12.88
C LYS A 72 -3.34 -16.30 13.43
N ASP A 73 -2.87 -17.36 12.77
CA ASP A 73 -1.69 -18.12 13.21
C ASP A 73 -0.92 -18.73 12.02
N PRO A 74 0.22 -18.14 11.58
CA PRO A 74 0.77 -16.86 12.03
C PRO A 74 -0.01 -15.67 11.45
N VAL A 75 0.08 -14.49 12.09
CA VAL A 75 -0.42 -13.22 11.53
C VAL A 75 0.51 -12.76 10.40
N ILE A 76 0.00 -12.76 9.18
CA ILE A 76 0.71 -12.31 7.99
C ILE A 76 0.54 -10.80 7.85
N LYS A 77 1.65 -10.07 7.99
CA LYS A 77 1.72 -8.61 7.80
C LYS A 77 2.98 -8.19 7.05
N ARG A 78 2.91 -7.07 6.34
CA ARG A 78 4.03 -6.43 5.64
C ARG A 78 4.05 -4.94 5.94
N THR A 79 5.25 -4.36 6.08
CA THR A 79 5.41 -2.91 6.19
C THR A 79 6.20 -2.42 5.00
N VAL A 80 5.64 -1.50 4.23
CA VAL A 80 6.25 -0.98 2.99
C VAL A 80 6.27 0.55 3.02
N ASP A 81 7.36 1.14 2.54
CA ASP A 81 7.46 2.58 2.31
C ASP A 81 7.20 2.85 0.83
N VAL A 82 6.17 3.64 0.52
CA VAL A 82 5.70 3.89 -0.84
C VAL A 82 5.76 5.39 -1.15
N PRO A 83 6.38 5.80 -2.26
CA PRO A 83 6.42 7.20 -2.65
C PRO A 83 5.05 7.84 -2.76
N ALA A 84 4.89 9.06 -2.25
CA ALA A 84 3.60 9.75 -2.27
C ALA A 84 3.08 10.04 -3.69
N TRP A 85 3.97 10.12 -4.67
CA TRP A 85 3.61 10.33 -6.08
C TRP A 85 3.25 9.04 -6.81
N PHE A 86 3.30 7.88 -6.15
CA PHE A 86 2.85 6.63 -6.75
C PHE A 86 1.35 6.68 -7.01
N THR A 87 0.93 6.02 -8.08
CA THR A 87 -0.49 5.73 -8.35
C THR A 87 -0.96 4.55 -7.50
N PHE A 88 -2.28 4.34 -7.44
CA PHE A 88 -2.83 3.16 -6.79
C PHE A 88 -2.47 1.86 -7.54
N GLN A 89 -2.25 1.94 -8.85
CA GLN A 89 -1.68 0.83 -9.63
C GLN A 89 -0.26 0.48 -9.17
N GLU A 90 0.59 1.48 -8.97
CA GLU A 90 1.95 1.22 -8.48
C GLU A 90 1.92 0.68 -7.05
N LEU A 91 0.98 1.13 -6.20
CA LEU A 91 0.74 0.52 -4.88
C LEU A 91 0.29 -0.94 -5.01
N HIS A 92 -0.58 -1.27 -5.97
CA HIS A 92 -0.98 -2.64 -6.24
C HIS A 92 0.24 -3.53 -6.53
N PHE A 93 1.16 -3.09 -7.39
CA PHE A 93 2.41 -3.82 -7.66
C PHE A 93 3.29 -3.99 -6.42
N VAL A 94 3.38 -2.96 -5.58
CA VAL A 94 4.11 -3.04 -4.30
C VAL A 94 3.51 -4.10 -3.38
N ILE A 95 2.18 -4.18 -3.28
CA ILE A 95 1.48 -5.17 -2.46
C ILE A 95 1.77 -6.58 -2.98
N GLN A 96 1.63 -6.79 -4.29
CA GLN A 96 1.88 -8.08 -4.93
C GLN A 96 3.30 -8.55 -4.61
N TYR A 97 4.30 -7.71 -4.84
CA TYR A 97 5.69 -8.02 -4.53
C TYR A 97 5.94 -8.31 -3.04
N ALA A 98 5.32 -7.54 -2.13
CA ALA A 98 5.52 -7.70 -0.70
C ALA A 98 4.90 -8.98 -0.12
N PHE A 99 3.81 -9.47 -0.71
CA PHE A 99 3.11 -10.68 -0.25
C PHE A 99 3.53 -11.97 -0.96
N GLY A 100 4.39 -11.89 -1.98
CA GLY A 100 5.03 -13.05 -2.62
C GLY A 100 4.64 -13.18 -4.09
N PRO A 101 4.53 -14.40 -4.66
CA PRO A 101 4.27 -14.59 -6.09
C PRO A 101 2.78 -14.40 -6.42
N TRP A 102 2.18 -13.30 -5.96
CA TRP A 102 0.90 -12.86 -6.49
C TRP A 102 1.18 -12.30 -7.88
N GLN A 103 0.40 -12.77 -8.86
CA GLN A 103 0.61 -12.46 -10.26
C GLN A 103 -0.51 -11.55 -10.75
N GLN A 104 -0.25 -10.67 -11.71
CA GLN A 104 -1.20 -9.71 -12.29
C GLN A 104 -2.33 -10.38 -13.11
N TYR A 105 -3.02 -11.37 -12.54
CA TYR A 105 -3.99 -12.23 -13.23
C TYR A 105 -5.41 -12.16 -12.68
N HIS A 106 -5.63 -11.33 -11.66
CA HIS A 106 -6.89 -11.29 -10.96
C HIS A 106 -7.35 -9.86 -10.69
N GLN A 107 -8.67 -9.70 -10.56
CA GLN A 107 -9.29 -8.42 -10.24
C GLN A 107 -8.90 -7.98 -8.83
N HIS A 108 -8.74 -6.67 -8.68
CA HIS A 108 -8.48 -6.05 -7.40
C HIS A 108 -9.12 -4.68 -7.31
N GLN A 109 -9.34 -4.25 -6.07
CA GLN A 109 -9.81 -2.90 -5.80
C GLN A 109 -9.32 -2.43 -4.42
N PHE A 110 -9.31 -1.12 -4.26
CA PHE A 110 -9.10 -0.45 -2.97
C PHE A 110 -10.40 0.21 -2.55
N SER A 111 -10.76 0.07 -1.27
CA SER A 111 -12.02 0.62 -0.74
C SER A 111 -11.79 1.25 0.64
N PHE A 112 -12.50 2.34 0.90
CA PHE A 112 -12.53 3.03 2.19
C PHE A 112 -13.94 3.01 2.75
N HIS A 113 -14.08 2.63 4.01
CA HIS A 113 -15.36 2.39 4.65
C HIS A 113 -15.52 3.22 5.92
N SER A 114 -16.73 3.70 6.20
CA SER A 114 -17.03 4.56 7.34
C SER A 114 -17.02 3.85 8.70
N ALA A 115 -17.02 2.51 8.74
CA ALA A 115 -16.93 1.72 9.98
C ALA A 115 -15.71 0.78 9.96
N PRO A 116 -14.97 0.64 11.06
CA PRO A 116 -13.92 -0.38 11.16
C PRO A 116 -14.56 -1.79 11.19
N PRO A 117 -13.92 -2.82 10.60
CA PRO A 117 -14.39 -4.20 10.71
C PRO A 117 -14.49 -4.56 12.20
N GLY A 118 -15.67 -5.01 12.64
CA GLY A 118 -15.98 -5.21 14.05
C GLY A 118 -14.96 -6.10 14.77
N ARG A 119 -14.78 -5.86 16.08
CA ARG A 119 -13.81 -6.52 16.99
C ARG A 119 -13.81 -8.06 16.99
N GLY A 120 -14.73 -8.72 16.28
CA GLY A 120 -14.83 -10.18 16.15
C GLY A 120 -14.49 -10.76 14.77
N GLY A 121 -14.13 -9.95 13.77
CA GLY A 121 -13.92 -10.44 12.40
C GLY A 121 -15.20 -10.89 11.69
N ALA A 122 -16.37 -10.66 12.30
CA ALA A 122 -17.65 -10.75 11.62
C ALA A 122 -17.95 -9.39 10.96
N THR A 123 -18.22 -9.42 9.66
CA THR A 123 -18.81 -8.30 8.92
C THR A 123 -20.15 -7.95 9.57
N HIS A 124 -20.22 -6.79 10.23
CA HIS A 124 -21.45 -6.33 10.87
C HIS A 124 -22.40 -5.83 9.78
N MET A 125 -23.69 -6.22 9.82
CA MET A 125 -24.77 -5.67 8.98
C MET A 125 -25.18 -4.25 9.44
N ALA A 126 -24.24 -3.40 9.83
CA ALA A 126 -24.47 -1.95 9.75
C ALA A 126 -24.15 -1.54 8.30
N PRO A 127 -24.77 -0.51 7.71
CA PRO A 127 -24.48 -0.15 6.34
C PRO A 127 -23.03 0.33 6.25
N ASP A 128 -22.15 -0.60 5.89
CA ASP A 128 -20.74 -0.35 5.56
C ASP A 128 -20.77 0.60 4.38
N THR A 129 -20.74 1.90 4.69
CA THR A 129 -20.90 2.91 3.65
C THR A 129 -19.52 3.07 3.05
N GLU A 130 -19.29 2.36 1.96
CA GLU A 130 -18.13 2.56 1.13
C GLU A 130 -18.14 4.02 0.64
N LEU A 131 -17.08 4.75 0.95
CA LEU A 131 -16.97 6.19 0.69
C LEU A 131 -16.16 6.48 -0.57
N LEU A 132 -15.11 5.68 -0.77
CA LEU A 132 -14.20 5.82 -1.90
C LEU A 132 -13.78 4.42 -2.36
N ARG A 133 -13.88 4.19 -3.66
CA ARG A 133 -13.39 3.00 -4.34
C ARG A 133 -12.38 3.39 -5.42
N VAL A 134 -11.28 2.65 -5.50
CA VAL A 134 -10.31 2.75 -6.59
C VAL A 134 -10.26 1.40 -7.30
N ILE A 135 -10.56 1.38 -8.58
CA ILE A 135 -10.66 0.16 -9.41
C ILE A 135 -9.60 0.14 -10.51
N ALA A 136 -9.34 -1.04 -11.07
CA ALA A 136 -8.50 -1.16 -12.26
C ALA A 136 -9.11 -0.43 -13.46
N ASP A 137 -8.27 -0.01 -14.41
CA ASP A 137 -8.74 0.69 -15.61
C ASP A 137 -9.66 -0.17 -16.46
N GLU A 138 -9.34 -1.46 -16.54
CA GLU A 138 -10.07 -2.47 -17.32
C GLU A 138 -11.43 -2.84 -16.71
N ASP A 139 -11.66 -2.51 -15.44
CA ASP A 139 -12.93 -2.81 -14.78
C ASP A 139 -13.99 -1.76 -15.16
N GLU A 140 -15.09 -2.21 -15.76
CA GLU A 140 -16.26 -1.36 -16.00
C GLU A 140 -17.03 -1.15 -14.69
N HIS A 141 -17.21 0.11 -14.30
CA HIS A 141 -18.14 0.45 -13.22
C HIS A 141 -19.55 0.56 -13.81
N ASN A 142 -20.47 -0.29 -13.34
CA ASN A 142 -21.87 -0.16 -13.71
C ASN A 142 -22.48 1.05 -12.99
N GLU A 143 -22.59 2.16 -13.71
CA GLU A 143 -23.17 3.44 -13.30
C GLU A 143 -24.62 3.32 -12.76
N ALA A 144 -25.31 2.21 -13.00
CA ALA A 144 -26.69 1.98 -12.57
C ALA A 144 -26.88 1.87 -11.05
N TYR A 145 -25.80 1.65 -10.28
CA TYR A 145 -25.84 1.56 -8.81
C TYR A 145 -25.18 2.76 -8.14
N ARG A 146 -25.54 3.98 -8.55
CA ARG A 146 -25.17 5.22 -7.83
C ARG A 146 -25.79 5.23 -6.42
N VAL A 147 -25.11 4.61 -5.47
CA VAL A 147 -25.23 4.98 -4.06
C VAL A 147 -24.71 6.42 -3.99
N ARG A 148 -25.56 7.37 -3.58
CA ARG A 148 -25.40 8.84 -3.71
C ARG A 148 -24.11 9.46 -3.12
N ARG A 149 -23.12 8.70 -2.66
CA ARG A 149 -21.87 9.19 -2.07
C ARG A 149 -20.60 8.42 -2.46
N LEU A 150 -20.69 7.32 -3.22
CA LEU A 150 -19.49 6.55 -3.57
C LEU A 150 -18.71 7.26 -4.68
N ALA A 151 -17.49 7.72 -4.38
CA ALA A 151 -16.55 8.13 -5.41
C ALA A 151 -15.84 6.89 -5.96
N VAL A 152 -15.86 6.69 -7.29
CA VAL A 152 -15.12 5.63 -7.97
C VAL A 152 -14.03 6.25 -8.82
N LEU A 153 -12.78 5.86 -8.57
CA LEU A 153 -11.60 6.40 -9.25
C LEU A 153 -10.86 5.29 -10.01
N LYS A 154 -10.13 5.68 -11.05
CA LYS A 154 -9.26 4.80 -11.83
C LYS A 154 -7.84 4.80 -11.28
N GLU A 155 -7.28 3.61 -11.07
CA GLU A 155 -6.03 3.42 -10.33
C GLU A 155 -4.79 4.08 -10.97
N LYS A 156 -4.76 4.29 -12.29
CA LYS A 156 -3.68 4.98 -13.00
C LYS A 156 -3.72 6.50 -12.82
N GLU A 157 -4.90 7.05 -12.52
CA GLU A 157 -5.13 8.49 -12.46
C GLU A 157 -5.01 9.05 -11.05
N VAL A 158 -5.33 8.25 -10.03
CA VAL A 158 -5.27 8.67 -8.62
C VAL A 158 -3.92 8.33 -8.00
N ARG A 159 -3.26 9.35 -7.41
CA ARG A 159 -2.00 9.19 -6.67
C ARG A 159 -2.25 9.04 -5.19
N LEU A 160 -1.31 8.43 -4.48
CA LEU A 160 -1.38 8.33 -3.02
C LEU A 160 -1.45 9.71 -2.36
N PHE A 161 -0.73 10.71 -2.88
CA PHE A 161 -0.80 12.09 -2.37
C PHE A 161 -2.19 12.71 -2.55
N ASP A 162 -2.97 12.30 -3.57
CA ASP A 162 -4.33 12.80 -3.75
C ASP A 162 -5.27 12.33 -2.63
N VAL A 163 -4.98 11.21 -1.96
CA VAL A 163 -5.80 10.63 -0.89
C VAL A 163 -5.22 10.96 0.50
N TYR A 164 -3.91 10.79 0.66
CA TYR A 164 -3.25 10.87 1.96
C TYR A 164 -2.52 12.20 2.22
N GLY A 165 -2.40 13.07 1.22
CA GLY A 165 -1.83 14.40 1.38
C GLY A 165 -2.71 15.30 2.26
N SER A 166 -2.11 16.27 2.97
CA SER A 166 -2.88 17.29 3.69
C SER A 166 -3.77 18.09 2.74
N GLU A 167 -3.25 18.39 1.54
CA GLU A 167 -3.95 19.05 0.44
C GLU A 167 -4.49 18.04 -0.59
N GLY A 168 -4.65 16.77 -0.21
CA GLY A 168 -5.08 15.72 -1.13
C GLY A 168 -6.53 15.95 -1.60
N ARG A 169 -6.76 15.88 -2.92
CA ARG A 169 -8.09 16.08 -3.55
C ARG A 169 -9.20 15.20 -2.96
N HIS A 170 -8.85 13.99 -2.51
CA HIS A 170 -9.76 12.99 -1.95
C HIS A 170 -9.59 12.82 -0.43
N ARG A 171 -8.73 13.62 0.22
CA ARG A 171 -8.46 13.51 1.66
C ARG A 171 -9.74 13.65 2.48
N ALA A 172 -10.59 14.63 2.14
CA ALA A 172 -11.86 14.88 2.84
C ALA A 172 -12.86 13.71 2.75
N GLN A 173 -12.70 12.78 1.80
CA GLN A 173 -13.56 11.60 1.66
C GLN A 173 -13.13 10.45 2.59
N VAL A 174 -11.85 10.44 3.00
CA VAL A 174 -11.26 9.37 3.81
C VAL A 174 -10.83 9.82 5.19
N ASP A 175 -10.97 11.10 5.51
CA ASP A 175 -10.65 11.68 6.82
C ASP A 175 -11.93 11.90 7.61
N VAL A 176 -12.06 11.20 8.74
CA VAL A 176 -13.22 11.28 9.63
C VAL A 176 -12.72 11.65 11.01
N TYR A 177 -13.10 12.85 11.49
CA TYR A 177 -12.67 13.42 12.77
C TYR A 177 -11.14 13.52 12.95
N GLY A 178 -10.37 13.69 11.86
CA GLY A 178 -8.91 13.79 11.89
C GLY A 178 -8.18 12.45 11.73
N ASP A 179 -8.92 11.34 11.72
CA ASP A 179 -8.38 10.00 11.49
C ASP A 179 -8.65 9.55 10.05
N VAL A 180 -7.61 9.03 9.40
CA VAL A 180 -7.75 8.43 8.06
C VAL A 180 -8.37 7.05 8.20
N LEU A 181 -9.46 6.83 7.47
CA LEU A 181 -10.15 5.55 7.39
C LEU A 181 -9.21 4.44 6.88
N PRO A 182 -9.38 3.21 7.38
CA PRO A 182 -8.61 2.08 6.89
C PRO A 182 -8.94 1.80 5.41
N MET A 183 -7.90 1.61 4.61
CA MET A 183 -8.02 1.14 3.24
C MET A 183 -8.07 -0.39 3.21
N ILE A 184 -9.14 -0.94 2.63
CA ILE A 184 -9.28 -2.38 2.37
C ILE A 184 -8.85 -2.65 0.93
N TYR A 185 -7.83 -3.48 0.77
CA TYR A 185 -7.38 -4.01 -0.53
C TYR A 185 -7.92 -5.43 -0.72
N THR A 186 -8.78 -5.62 -1.72
CA THR A 186 -9.31 -6.93 -2.10
C THR A 186 -8.63 -7.42 -3.37
N TYR A 187 -8.32 -8.70 -3.41
CA TYR A 187 -7.70 -9.37 -4.56
C TYR A 187 -8.30 -10.77 -4.69
N ASP A 188 -8.88 -11.08 -5.85
CA ASP A 188 -9.57 -12.35 -6.09
C ASP A 188 -8.57 -13.47 -6.37
N PHE A 189 -8.37 -14.42 -5.45
CA PHE A 189 -7.66 -15.64 -5.78
C PHE A 189 -8.65 -16.61 -6.43
N LYS A 190 -8.68 -16.70 -7.77
CA LYS A 190 -9.45 -17.75 -8.42
C LYS A 190 -8.95 -19.11 -7.93
N ILE A 191 -9.69 -19.72 -7.01
CA ILE A 191 -9.40 -21.09 -6.56
C ILE A 191 -9.66 -21.96 -7.78
N ARG A 192 -8.61 -22.63 -8.28
CA ARG A 192 -8.82 -23.76 -9.19
C ARG A 192 -9.57 -24.82 -8.40
N THR A 193 -10.88 -24.89 -8.55
CA THR A 193 -11.66 -26.06 -8.16
C THR A 193 -11.17 -27.21 -9.02
N THR A 194 -10.21 -27.97 -8.49
CA THR A 194 -9.90 -29.29 -9.03
C THR A 194 -11.12 -30.16 -8.77
N GLY A 195 -12.00 -30.26 -9.77
CA GLY A 195 -13.13 -31.17 -9.74
C GLY A 195 -12.62 -32.58 -9.55
N SER A 196 -12.83 -33.14 -8.36
CA SER A 196 -12.75 -34.56 -8.11
C SER A 196 -13.98 -35.23 -8.72
N THR A 197 -13.92 -35.57 -10.00
CA THR A 197 -14.80 -36.59 -10.58
C THR A 197 -14.24 -37.95 -10.19
N LEU A 198 -14.69 -38.47 -9.05
CA LEU A 198 -14.69 -39.90 -8.81
C LEU A 198 -15.80 -40.50 -9.67
N SER A 199 -15.43 -41.17 -10.76
CA SER A 199 -16.33 -42.08 -11.47
C SER A 199 -16.44 -43.38 -10.65
N PRO A 200 -17.65 -43.88 -10.35
CA PRO A 200 -17.79 -45.21 -9.78
C PRO A 200 -17.52 -46.27 -10.85
N SER A 201 -16.74 -47.29 -10.48
CA SER A 201 -16.55 -48.53 -11.24
C SER A 201 -17.70 -49.50 -10.97
#